data_AF-A0A1Y0YA85-F1
#
_entry.id   AF-A0A1Y0YA85-F1
#
_cell.length_a   1.000
_cell.length_b   1.000
_cell.length_c   1.000
_cell.angle_alpha   90.00
_cell.angle_beta   90.00
_cell.angle_gamma   90.00
#
_symmetry.space_group_name_H-M   'P 1'
#
loop_
_entity.id
_entity.type
_entity.pdbx_description
1 polymer ?
#
loop_
_entity_poly.entity_id
_entity_poly.type
_entity_poly.pdbx_seq_one_letter_code
_entity_poly.pdbx_strand_id
1 'polypeptide(L)'
;MFLPRARSYGQNTSLVIFTAPQTVLSLEEYKVKFWNLLKAVSALDSVSWPQDIPTTIDDSHWEFCFNGEPIFVVCNTPAHVHRQSRRSSTFMLTFQPRWVFDNILGNDKSADLAFSKVRGRLKPYDFISASPTLGRYGSKTNREFAQYFLEETNIMPKCPFANLRG
;
A
#
# COMPACT_ATOMS: atom_id res chain seq x y z
N MET A 1 12.79 17.54 0.05
CA MET A 1 12.02 16.49 -0.68
C MET A 1 12.39 15.13 -0.08
N PHE A 2 11.43 14.25 0.20
CA PHE A 2 11.64 12.98 0.91
C PHE A 2 12.45 11.96 0.10
N LEU A 3 11.98 11.60 -1.10
CA LEU A 3 12.55 10.49 -1.88
C LEU A 3 14.04 10.63 -2.22
N PRO A 4 14.55 11.80 -2.66
CA PRO A 4 15.98 11.95 -2.97
C PRO A 4 16.93 11.69 -1.79
N ARG A 5 16.41 11.70 -0.55
CA ARG A 5 17.20 11.46 0.67
C ARG A 5 16.78 10.20 1.42
N ALA A 6 15.69 9.53 1.02
CA ALA A 6 15.10 8.45 1.82
C ALA A 6 16.10 7.31 2.11
N ARG A 7 16.96 6.97 1.15
CA ARG A 7 18.00 5.92 1.32
C ARG A 7 19.05 6.27 2.38
N SER A 8 19.33 7.56 2.63
CA SER A 8 20.31 7.97 3.65
C SER A 8 19.76 7.97 5.08
N TYR A 9 18.44 7.84 5.26
CA TYR A 9 17.81 7.76 6.58
C TYR A 9 17.88 6.36 7.19
N GLY A 10 18.24 5.36 6.38
CA GLY A 10 18.42 3.97 6.81
C GLY A 10 17.58 2.99 6.01
N GLN A 11 17.76 1.71 6.30
CA GLN A 11 17.16 0.60 5.55
C GLN A 11 15.63 0.51 5.73
N ASN A 12 15.13 0.93 6.89
CA ASN A 12 13.70 0.91 7.21
C ASN A 12 13.15 2.34 7.24
N THR A 13 12.90 2.90 6.07
CA THR A 13 12.46 4.30 5.92
C THR A 13 11.07 4.37 5.32
N SER A 14 10.18 5.19 5.89
CA SER A 14 8.84 5.41 5.35
C SER A 14 8.43 6.85 5.59
N LEU A 15 7.63 7.41 4.67
CA LEU A 15 6.96 8.70 4.87
C LEU A 15 5.55 8.43 5.38
N VAL A 16 5.24 8.92 6.59
CA VAL A 16 3.89 8.84 7.16
C VAL A 16 3.25 10.21 7.09
N ILE A 17 2.06 10.29 6.50
CA ILE A 17 1.26 11.50 6.40
C ILE A 17 0.05 11.35 7.32
N PHE A 18 -0.10 12.30 8.23
CA PHE A 18 -1.27 12.43 9.10
C PHE A 18 -2.12 13.60 8.61
N THR A 19 -3.40 13.36 8.35
CA THR A 19 -4.33 14.48 8.15
C THR A 19 -4.86 14.99 9.48
N ALA A 20 -5.30 16.24 9.50
CA ALA A 20 -6.11 16.75 10.59
C ALA A 20 -7.36 15.87 10.79
N PRO A 21 -7.86 15.73 12.03
CA PRO A 21 -9.15 15.10 12.29
C PRO A 21 -10.26 15.81 11.50
N GLN A 22 -11.13 15.02 10.88
CA GLN A 22 -12.31 15.48 10.15
C GLN A 22 -13.49 14.58 10.50
N THR A 23 -14.68 14.93 10.03
CA THR A 23 -15.85 14.04 10.09
C THR A 23 -15.49 12.67 9.54
N VAL A 24 -15.81 11.62 10.30
CA VAL A 24 -15.55 10.24 9.89
C VAL A 24 -16.42 9.92 8.69
N LEU A 25 -15.77 9.60 7.57
CA LEU A 25 -16.42 9.11 6.37
C LEU A 25 -16.68 7.60 6.47
N SER A 26 -17.53 7.08 5.60
CA SER A 26 -17.64 5.64 5.37
C SER A 26 -16.35 5.06 4.79
N LEU A 27 -16.19 3.74 4.89
CA LEU A 27 -15.02 3.04 4.34
C LEU A 27 -14.91 3.24 2.82
N GLU A 28 -16.03 3.20 2.11
CA GLU A 28 -16.09 3.42 0.65
C GLU A 28 -15.62 4.83 0.27
N GLU A 29 -16.09 5.85 0.98
CA GLU A 29 -15.66 7.24 0.75
C GLU A 29 -14.17 7.41 1.01
N TYR A 30 -13.62 6.78 2.06
CA TYR A 30 -12.18 6.78 2.28
C TYR A 30 -11.40 6.05 1.18
N LYS A 31 -11.92 4.95 0.64
CA LYS A 31 -11.32 4.22 -0.48
C LYS A 31 -11.27 5.09 -1.73
N VAL A 32 -12.37 5.76 -2.07
CA VAL A 32 -12.43 6.71 -3.18
C VAL A 32 -11.45 7.86 -2.97
N LYS A 33 -11.44 8.45 -1.76
CA LYS A 33 -10.50 9.52 -1.39
C LYS A 33 -9.05 9.09 -1.53
N PHE A 34 -8.71 7.88 -1.09
CA PHE A 34 -7.37 7.29 -1.22
C PHE A 34 -6.92 7.16 -2.67
N TRP A 35 -7.74 6.54 -3.52
CA TRP A 35 -7.38 6.33 -4.93
C TRP A 35 -7.33 7.64 -5.72
N ASN A 36 -8.23 8.58 -5.44
CA ASN A 36 -8.19 9.93 -6.04
C ASN A 36 -6.92 10.68 -5.65
N LEU A 37 -6.47 10.54 -4.40
CA LEU A 37 -5.22 11.14 -3.95
C LEU A 37 -4.03 10.54 -4.70
N LEU A 38 -3.93 9.21 -4.81
CA LEU A 38 -2.82 8.59 -5.55
C LEU A 38 -2.81 9.01 -7.02
N LYS A 39 -3.97 9.09 -7.66
CA LYS A 39 -4.10 9.58 -9.04
C LYS A 39 -3.64 11.04 -9.17
N ALA A 40 -4.07 11.91 -8.26
CA ALA A 40 -3.65 13.31 -8.26
C ALA A 40 -2.15 13.47 -8.01
N VAL A 41 -1.57 12.71 -7.08
CA VAL A 41 -0.12 12.72 -6.80
C VAL A 41 0.66 12.21 -8.01
N SER A 42 0.22 11.12 -8.65
CA SER A 42 0.81 10.60 -9.89
C SER A 42 0.83 11.64 -11.01
N ALA A 43 -0.26 12.42 -11.16
CA ALA A 43 -0.35 13.48 -12.16
C ALA A 43 0.59 14.68 -11.91
N LEU A 44 1.09 14.84 -10.68
CA LEU A 44 2.06 15.88 -10.31
C LEU A 44 3.52 15.42 -10.47
N ASP A 45 3.76 14.15 -10.81
CA ASP A 45 5.11 13.63 -10.95
C ASP A 45 5.78 14.13 -12.24
N SER A 46 6.84 14.93 -12.07
CA SER A 46 7.65 15.43 -13.18
C SER A 46 8.55 14.35 -13.79
N VAL A 47 8.81 13.26 -13.06
CA VAL A 47 9.62 12.14 -13.55
C VAL A 47 8.71 11.15 -14.27
N SER A 48 9.17 10.61 -15.40
CA SER A 48 8.44 9.57 -16.13
C SER A 48 8.24 8.30 -15.30
N TRP A 49 7.16 7.57 -15.58
CA TRP A 49 6.92 6.28 -14.95
C TRP A 49 8.05 5.31 -15.32
N PRO A 50 8.59 4.52 -14.38
CA PRO A 50 9.65 3.56 -14.67
C PRO A 50 9.23 2.59 -15.78
N GLN A 51 10.13 2.35 -16.75
CA GLN A 51 9.80 1.52 -17.93
C GLN A 51 9.58 0.04 -17.59
N ASP A 52 10.17 -0.42 -16.48
CA ASP A 52 10.11 -1.77 -15.96
C ASP A 52 8.88 -2.04 -15.07
N ILE A 53 8.09 -1.01 -14.74
CA ILE A 53 6.86 -1.14 -13.97
C ILE A 53 5.66 -0.95 -14.90
N PRO A 54 4.75 -1.94 -15.01
CA PRO A 54 3.51 -1.81 -15.76
C PRO A 54 2.70 -0.58 -15.34
N THR A 55 1.95 0.01 -16.27
CA THR A 55 0.99 1.09 -15.97
C THR A 55 -0.40 0.58 -15.64
N THR A 56 -0.74 -0.63 -16.10
CA THR A 56 -1.97 -1.35 -15.80
C THR A 56 -1.98 -1.81 -14.34
N ILE A 57 -2.94 -1.32 -13.55
CA ILE A 57 -3.04 -1.61 -12.11
C ILE A 57 -3.25 -3.10 -11.83
N ASP A 58 -3.96 -3.80 -12.69
CA ASP A 58 -4.22 -5.26 -12.56
C ASP A 58 -3.06 -6.13 -13.08
N ASP A 59 -1.82 -5.67 -12.98
CA ASP A 59 -0.62 -6.46 -13.22
C ASP A 59 0.01 -6.91 -11.89
N SER A 60 0.55 -8.13 -11.85
CA SER A 60 1.31 -8.66 -10.71
C SER A 60 2.58 -7.89 -10.37
N HIS A 61 3.16 -7.17 -11.35
CA HIS A 61 4.34 -6.31 -11.19
C HIS A 61 3.98 -4.83 -11.13
N TRP A 62 2.69 -4.48 -11.11
CA TRP A 62 2.30 -3.09 -10.91
C TRP A 62 2.57 -2.66 -9.47
N GLU A 63 3.13 -1.47 -9.30
CA GLU A 63 3.20 -0.76 -8.03
C GLU A 63 3.04 0.75 -8.29
N PHE A 64 2.50 1.51 -7.34
CA PHE A 64 2.45 2.96 -7.45
C PHE A 64 3.87 3.55 -7.51
N CYS A 65 4.16 4.39 -8.51
CA CYS A 65 5.45 5.06 -8.64
C CYS A 65 5.33 6.57 -8.45
N PHE A 66 6.33 7.17 -7.83
CA PHE A 66 6.52 8.63 -7.80
C PHE A 66 8.02 8.97 -7.80
N ASN A 67 8.42 9.95 -8.60
CA ASN A 67 9.81 10.38 -8.78
C ASN A 67 10.74 9.19 -9.15
N GLY A 68 10.26 8.31 -10.04
CA GLY A 68 10.98 7.13 -10.52
C GLY A 68 11.13 5.98 -9.51
N GLU A 69 10.56 6.08 -8.30
CA GLU A 69 10.65 5.04 -7.28
C GLU A 69 9.30 4.31 -7.15
N PRO A 70 9.27 2.96 -7.18
CA PRO A 70 8.09 2.17 -6.82
C PRO A 70 7.88 2.22 -5.30
N ILE A 71 6.63 2.43 -4.88
CA ILE A 71 6.24 2.74 -3.52
C ILE A 71 4.97 1.95 -3.14
N PHE A 72 5.11 1.08 -2.15
CA PHE A 72 3.99 0.44 -1.48
C PHE A 72 3.28 1.45 -0.57
N VAL A 73 1.96 1.59 -0.72
CA VAL A 73 1.17 2.57 0.03
C VAL A 73 0.18 1.88 0.93
N VAL A 74 0.19 2.23 2.22
CA VAL A 74 -0.78 1.75 3.21
C VAL A 74 -1.73 2.88 3.60
N CYS A 75 -3.02 2.60 3.55
CA CYS A 75 -4.06 3.48 4.09
C CYS A 75 -4.57 2.97 5.44
N ASN A 76 -4.67 3.88 6.41
CA ASN A 76 -5.35 3.67 7.68
C ASN A 76 -6.44 4.72 7.88
N THR A 77 -7.58 4.32 8.42
CA THR A 77 -8.73 5.23 8.58
C THR A 77 -9.47 5.01 9.89
N PRO A 78 -10.28 6.00 10.35
CA PRO A 78 -11.17 5.82 11.49
C PRO A 78 -12.31 4.83 11.25
N ALA A 79 -12.63 4.56 9.97
CA ALA A 79 -13.72 3.67 9.57
C ALA A 79 -13.36 2.18 9.66
N HIS A 80 -12.08 1.81 9.82
CA HIS A 80 -11.70 0.43 10.09
C HIS A 80 -12.02 0.06 11.54
N VAL A 81 -12.84 -0.97 11.72
CA VAL A 81 -13.31 -1.50 13.01
C VAL A 81 -12.84 -2.94 13.20
N HIS A 82 -12.96 -3.81 12.20
CA HIS A 82 -12.54 -5.20 12.31
C HIS A 82 -11.05 -5.40 12.04
N ARG A 83 -10.47 -4.58 11.16
CA ARG A 83 -9.02 -4.56 10.92
C ARG A 83 -8.35 -3.47 11.76
N GLN A 84 -8.06 -3.78 13.02
CA GLN A 84 -7.34 -2.87 13.91
C GLN A 84 -5.97 -2.49 13.34
N SER A 85 -5.34 -3.38 12.57
CA SER A 85 -4.09 -3.12 11.83
C SER A 85 -4.20 -1.99 10.81
N ARG A 86 -5.43 -1.63 10.42
CA ARG A 86 -5.75 -0.55 9.47
C ARG A 86 -6.53 0.60 10.12
N ARG A 87 -6.77 0.53 11.42
CA ARG A 87 -7.41 1.61 12.18
C ARG A 87 -6.42 2.74 12.47
N SER A 88 -6.90 3.98 12.37
CA SER A 88 -6.22 5.19 12.83
C SER A 88 -7.27 6.21 13.30
N SER A 89 -6.89 7.15 14.16
CA SER A 89 -7.78 8.25 14.59
C SER A 89 -8.04 9.27 13.49
N THR A 90 -7.23 9.27 12.42
CA THR A 90 -7.38 10.15 11.25
C THR A 90 -7.14 9.38 9.96
N PHE A 91 -7.35 10.04 8.82
CA PHE A 91 -6.91 9.51 7.53
C PHE A 91 -5.37 9.58 7.48
N MET A 92 -4.73 8.42 7.47
CA MET A 92 -3.27 8.30 7.53
C MET A 92 -2.78 7.46 6.36
N LEU A 93 -1.67 7.92 5.76
CA LEU A 93 -1.04 7.26 4.64
C LEU A 93 0.42 6.98 4.97
N THR A 94 0.87 5.76 4.69
CA THR A 94 2.28 5.40 4.79
C THR A 94 2.81 5.05 3.41
N PHE A 95 3.83 5.77 2.96
CA PHE A 95 4.52 5.55 1.69
C PHE A 95 5.86 4.87 1.99
N GLN A 96 6.02 3.65 1.47
CA GLN A 96 7.18 2.80 1.70
C GLN A 96 7.83 2.49 0.35
N PRO A 97 8.97 3.11 0.01
CA PRO A 97 9.69 2.74 -1.19
C PRO A 97 10.00 1.24 -1.22
N ARG A 98 9.84 0.60 -2.37
CA ARG A 98 9.94 -0.86 -2.53
C ARG A 98 11.23 -1.44 -1.96
N TRP A 99 12.34 -0.72 -2.12
CA TRP A 99 13.67 -1.14 -1.67
C TRP A 99 13.78 -1.37 -0.16
N VAL A 100 12.84 -0.84 0.64
CA VAL A 100 12.74 -1.16 2.09
C VAL A 100 12.48 -2.65 2.32
N PHE A 101 11.88 -3.34 1.35
CA PHE A 101 11.58 -4.75 1.44
C PHE A 101 12.70 -5.67 0.93
N ASP A 102 13.75 -5.14 0.28
CA ASP A 102 14.81 -5.95 -0.36
C ASP A 102 15.49 -6.89 0.64
N ASN A 103 15.79 -6.39 1.84
CA ASN A 103 16.43 -7.17 2.90
C ASN A 103 15.46 -8.11 3.63
N ILE A 104 14.16 -7.91 3.47
CA ILE A 104 13.10 -8.69 4.14
C ILE A 104 12.61 -9.83 3.23
N LEU A 105 12.58 -9.59 1.91
CA LEU A 105 12.00 -10.46 0.89
C LEU A 105 13.04 -11.02 -0.09
N GLY A 106 14.33 -10.87 0.19
CA GLY A 106 15.43 -11.13 -0.75
C GLY A 106 15.57 -12.57 -1.25
N ASN A 107 14.89 -13.55 -0.65
CA ASN A 107 14.71 -14.90 -1.19
C ASN A 107 13.39 -15.52 -0.73
N ASP A 108 12.95 -16.60 -1.38
CA ASP A 108 11.67 -17.25 -1.14
C ASP A 108 11.45 -17.63 0.33
N LYS A 109 12.46 -18.24 0.97
CA LYS A 109 12.37 -18.63 2.40
C LYS A 109 12.21 -17.41 3.32
N SER A 110 12.95 -16.34 3.06
CA SER A 110 12.87 -15.10 3.83
C SER A 110 11.52 -14.41 3.64
N ALA A 111 10.99 -14.41 2.41
CA ALA A 111 9.68 -13.87 2.10
C ALA A 111 8.58 -14.66 2.82
N ASP A 112 8.59 -15.99 2.74
CA ASP A 112 7.60 -16.85 3.42
C ASP A 112 7.63 -16.63 4.93
N LEU A 113 8.82 -16.54 5.52
CA LEU A 113 8.98 -16.24 6.95
C LEU A 113 8.45 -14.84 7.29
N ALA A 114 8.70 -13.83 6.45
CA ALA A 114 8.20 -12.48 6.65
C ALA A 114 6.67 -12.44 6.59
N PHE A 115 6.05 -13.06 5.59
CA PHE A 115 4.59 -13.14 5.48
C PHE A 115 3.97 -13.94 6.63
N SER A 116 4.59 -15.05 7.03
CA SER A 116 4.16 -15.83 8.20
C SER A 116 4.20 -14.99 9.49
N LYS A 117 5.29 -14.22 9.70
CA LYS A 117 5.40 -13.29 10.83
C LYS A 117 4.32 -12.20 10.79
N VAL A 118 4.08 -11.60 9.63
CA VAL A 118 3.01 -10.60 9.46
C VAL A 118 1.65 -11.20 9.81
N ARG A 119 1.30 -12.35 9.22
CA ARG A 119 0.03 -13.04 9.51
C ARG A 119 -0.09 -13.42 10.98
N GLY A 120 0.98 -13.88 11.62
CA GLY A 120 1.05 -14.18 13.05
C GLY A 120 0.80 -12.95 13.92
N ARG A 121 1.33 -11.78 13.55
CA ARG A 121 1.09 -10.50 14.25
C ARG A 121 -0.32 -9.96 14.05
N LEU A 122 -0.92 -10.19 12.88
CA LEU A 122 -2.30 -9.75 12.59
C LEU A 122 -3.33 -10.57 13.36
N LYS A 123 -3.11 -11.88 13.54
CA LYS A 123 -4.09 -12.79 14.17
C LYS A 123 -4.60 -12.36 15.56
N PRO A 124 -3.76 -11.92 16.52
CA PRO A 124 -4.25 -11.43 17.81
C PRO A 124 -4.72 -9.98 17.77
N TYR A 125 -4.47 -9.25 16.68
CA TYR A 125 -4.71 -7.82 16.58
C TYR A 125 -6.00 -7.48 15.84
N ASP A 126 -6.29 -8.19 14.74
CA ASP A 126 -7.51 -8.01 13.94
C ASP A 126 -8.63 -8.94 14.43
N PHE A 127 -9.88 -8.46 14.36
CA PHE A 127 -11.09 -9.23 14.66
C PHE A 127 -11.58 -10.07 13.47
N ILE A 128 -10.86 -10.03 12.36
CA ILE A 128 -11.10 -10.81 11.14
C ILE A 128 -9.80 -11.50 10.74
N SER A 129 -9.90 -12.63 10.02
CA SER A 129 -8.72 -13.28 9.47
C SER A 129 -7.94 -12.37 8.52
N ALA A 130 -6.63 -12.62 8.42
CA ALA A 130 -5.74 -11.88 7.53
C ALA A 130 -6.27 -11.94 6.08
N SER A 131 -6.26 -10.79 5.39
CA SER A 131 -6.77 -10.69 4.02
C SER A 131 -6.09 -11.74 3.11
N PRO A 132 -6.86 -12.43 2.24
CA PRO A 132 -6.29 -13.34 1.24
C PRO A 132 -5.42 -12.59 0.22
N THR A 133 -5.61 -11.28 0.07
CA THR A 133 -4.83 -10.43 -0.85
C THR A 133 -3.43 -10.11 -0.34
N LEU A 134 -3.12 -10.40 0.94
CA LEU A 134 -1.78 -10.19 1.48
C LEU A 134 -0.81 -11.21 0.89
N GLY A 135 0.04 -10.75 -0.02
CA GLY A 135 0.88 -11.63 -0.81
C GLY A 135 2.15 -10.97 -1.33
N ARG A 136 2.94 -11.77 -2.04
CA ARG A 136 4.23 -11.35 -2.59
C ARG A 136 4.07 -10.66 -3.93
N TYR A 137 4.70 -9.50 -4.05
CA TYR A 137 4.87 -8.78 -5.32
C TYR A 137 5.44 -9.68 -6.42
N GLY A 138 4.93 -9.51 -7.64
CA GLY A 138 5.31 -10.32 -8.81
C GLY A 138 4.71 -11.73 -8.84
N SER A 139 4.06 -12.19 -7.77
CA SER A 139 3.30 -13.46 -7.82
C SER A 139 2.12 -13.33 -8.79
N LYS A 140 1.94 -14.33 -9.66
CA LYS A 140 0.90 -14.32 -10.71
C LYS A 140 -0.52 -14.08 -10.17
N THR A 141 -0.79 -14.52 -8.95
CA THR A 141 -2.11 -14.39 -8.30
C THR A 141 -2.22 -13.18 -7.37
N ASN A 142 -1.13 -12.45 -7.16
CA ASN A 142 -1.09 -11.29 -6.27
C ASN A 142 -1.25 -9.99 -7.06
N ARG A 143 -1.85 -8.99 -6.41
CA ARG A 143 -2.02 -7.65 -6.96
C ARG A 143 -1.74 -6.63 -5.86
N GLU A 144 -0.73 -5.77 -6.05
CA GLU A 144 -0.36 -4.81 -5.01
C GLU A 144 -1.50 -3.85 -4.68
N PHE A 145 -2.28 -3.42 -5.68
CA PHE A 145 -3.42 -2.52 -5.47
C PHE A 145 -4.42 -3.09 -4.45
N ALA A 146 -4.56 -4.41 -4.38
CA ALA A 146 -5.47 -5.10 -3.48
C ALA A 146 -4.96 -5.15 -2.02
N GLN A 147 -3.73 -4.69 -1.79
CA GLN A 147 -3.11 -4.59 -0.47
C GLN A 147 -3.06 -3.15 0.07
N TYR A 148 -3.25 -2.16 -0.81
CA TYR A 148 -3.08 -0.74 -0.50
C TYR A 148 -4.18 -0.21 0.42
N PHE A 149 -5.42 -0.53 0.07
CA PHE A 149 -6.61 -0.26 0.87
C PHE A 149 -7.31 -1.58 1.16
N LEU A 150 -7.18 -2.09 2.38
CA LEU A 150 -7.85 -3.32 2.78
C LEU A 150 -9.26 -3.04 3.24
N GLU A 151 -10.24 -3.71 2.66
CA GLU A 151 -11.63 -3.63 3.10
C GLU A 151 -11.84 -4.27 4.48
N GLU A 152 -12.98 -4.02 5.11
CA GLU A 152 -13.41 -4.68 6.36
C GLU A 152 -13.81 -6.16 6.17
N THR A 153 -13.78 -6.67 4.93
CA THR A 153 -14.09 -8.06 4.58
C THR A 153 -12.91 -8.70 3.83
N ASN A 154 -13.00 -10.01 3.53
CA ASN A 154 -12.01 -10.74 2.72
C ASN A 154 -12.43 -10.85 1.23
N ILE A 155 -13.31 -9.96 0.76
CA ILE A 155 -13.70 -9.88 -0.65
C ILE A 155 -12.56 -9.21 -1.42
N MET A 156 -12.24 -9.73 -2.60
CA MET A 156 -11.24 -9.12 -3.49
C MET A 156 -11.68 -7.68 -3.83
N PRO A 157 -10.84 -6.66 -3.55
CA PRO A 157 -11.20 -5.29 -3.86
C PRO A 157 -11.15 -5.05 -5.36
N LYS A 158 -11.91 -4.06 -5.82
CA LYS A 158 -11.79 -3.51 -7.17
C LYS A 158 -11.07 -2.17 -7.08
N CYS A 159 -10.03 -1.96 -7.89
CA CYS A 159 -9.49 -0.62 -8.09
C CYS A 159 -10.47 0.17 -8.98
N PRO A 160 -10.83 1.43 -8.64
CA PRO A 160 -11.69 2.25 -9.50
C PRO A 160 -10.99 2.74 -10.78
N PHE A 161 -9.69 2.50 -10.92
CA PHE A 161 -8.90 2.93 -12.07
C PHE A 161 -8.26 1.73 -12.77
N ALA A 162 -8.17 1.80 -14.10
CA ALA A 162 -7.36 0.86 -14.87
C ALA A 162 -5.86 1.23 -14.79
N ASN A 163 -5.56 2.53 -14.86
CA ASN A 163 -4.22 3.12 -14.78
C ASN A 163 -4.25 4.38 -13.89
N LEU A 164 -3.17 4.69 -13.17
CA LEU A 164 -3.01 5.95 -12.41
C LEU A 164 -2.30 7.05 -13.20
N ARG A 165 -1.70 6.69 -14.33
CA ARG A 165 -1.02 7.61 -15.24
C ARG A 165 -1.52 7.33 -16.65
N GLY A 166 -1.77 8.39 -17.41
CA GLY A 166 -2.12 8.35 -18.83
C GLY A 166 -0.87 8.36 -19.68
#